data_AF-F9ZUS9-F1
#
_entry.id   AF-F9ZUS9-F1
#
_cell.length_a   1.000
_cell.length_b   1.000
_cell.length_c   1.000
_cell.angle_alpha   90.00
_cell.angle_beta   90.00
_cell.angle_gamma   90.00
#
_symmetry.space_group_name_H-M   'P 1'
#
loop_
_entity.id
_entity.type
_entity.pdbx_description
1 polymer ?
#
loop_
_entity_poly.entity_id
_entity_poly.type
_entity_poly.pdbx_seq_one_letter_code
_entity_poly.pdbx_strand_id
1 'polypeptide(L)'
;MSFEHISMEDLMNPDFKEDSVRELIIAPLLSRIGYSHKGEMRVARSKALSHPFIRVGTRNHPVISIPDYTLFFKGAPILVLDAKAPCENIYLDSHVQQAYSYAIHPEIRCHEFALCNGREIAFYDIDHRDPISVVSFSEFGEKWEVLRKHLSPEYILKPARRRFAPDYGLALHLLGIEASSDLYMLGTRLNLYARIDEHLFTASANVEHASVPHMASFDFTHSMLELVISCLPADLASQFSGAMSRAPFKACAGLAIELDLHCHVGEIIANAEERFAPLIVEEVLASRFIPDPGLAEPDDIPDDIFKLRKAYKTGGCP
;
A
#
# COMPACT_ATOMS: atom_id res chain seq x y z
N MET A 1 -11.87 -8.56 17.58
CA MET A 1 -12.04 -7.60 18.69
C MET A 1 -12.43 -6.27 18.09
N SER A 2 -13.69 -5.94 18.24
CA SER A 2 -14.29 -4.67 17.85
C SER A 2 -13.91 -3.59 18.87
N PHE A 3 -13.73 -2.36 18.43
CA PHE A 3 -13.61 -1.18 19.32
C PHE A 3 -14.98 -0.81 19.93
N GLU A 4 -15.94 -1.74 19.96
CA GLU A 4 -17.37 -1.56 20.28
C GLU A 4 -17.66 -1.05 21.70
N HIS A 5 -16.67 -1.04 22.58
CA HIS A 5 -16.83 -0.63 23.97
C HIS A 5 -16.40 0.82 24.25
N ILE A 6 -15.90 1.55 23.26
CA ILE A 6 -15.47 2.95 23.40
C ILE A 6 -16.21 3.81 22.38
N SER A 7 -16.97 4.76 22.88
CA SER A 7 -17.70 5.74 22.10
C SER A 7 -16.90 7.06 21.99
N MET A 8 -17.30 7.92 21.04
CA MET A 8 -16.75 9.29 20.99
C MET A 8 -17.07 10.09 22.26
N GLU A 9 -18.13 9.75 22.98
CA GLU A 9 -18.50 10.38 24.25
C GLU A 9 -17.50 10.05 25.36
N ASP A 10 -16.97 8.83 25.38
CA ASP A 10 -15.93 8.42 26.32
C ASP A 10 -14.65 9.26 26.13
N LEU A 11 -14.31 9.62 24.89
CA LEU A 11 -13.17 10.49 24.56
C LEU A 11 -13.38 11.97 24.92
N MET A 12 -14.59 12.33 25.33
CA MET A 12 -14.92 13.66 25.87
C MET A 12 -14.93 13.67 27.40
N ASN A 13 -14.85 12.51 28.04
CA ASN A 13 -14.77 12.40 29.49
C ASN A 13 -13.41 12.96 29.98
N PRO A 14 -13.39 13.97 30.88
CA PRO A 14 -12.14 14.51 31.45
C PRO A 14 -11.26 13.48 32.18
N ASP A 15 -11.84 12.37 32.63
CA ASP A 15 -11.10 11.28 33.28
C ASP A 15 -10.49 10.29 32.26
N PHE A 16 -10.85 10.38 30.98
CA PHE A 16 -10.21 9.62 29.91
C PHE A 16 -8.90 10.30 29.53
N LYS A 17 -7.80 9.85 30.15
CA LYS A 17 -6.46 10.44 30.02
C LYS A 17 -5.56 9.60 29.11
N GLU A 18 -4.29 9.99 29.00
CA GLU A 18 -3.27 9.27 28.24
C GLU A 18 -3.23 7.77 28.58
N ASP A 19 -3.30 7.39 29.87
CA ASP A 19 -3.38 6.00 30.32
C ASP A 19 -4.55 5.22 29.71
N SER A 20 -5.71 5.87 29.58
CA SER A 20 -6.90 5.30 28.95
C SER A 20 -6.69 5.10 27.45
N VAL A 21 -6.06 6.05 26.76
CA VAL A 21 -5.70 5.91 25.34
C VAL A 21 -4.76 4.72 25.12
N ARG A 22 -3.75 4.58 26.00
CA ARG A 22 -2.79 3.47 25.97
C ARG A 22 -3.48 2.11 26.12
N GLU A 23 -4.26 1.92 27.17
CA GLU A 23 -4.80 0.59 27.48
C GLU A 23 -6.09 0.25 26.72
N LEU A 24 -6.92 1.23 26.40
CA LEU A 24 -8.23 0.99 25.79
C LEU A 24 -8.22 1.11 24.25
N ILE A 25 -7.23 1.81 23.67
CA ILE A 25 -7.19 2.05 22.21
C ILE A 25 -5.93 1.45 21.60
N ILE A 26 -4.74 1.89 22.02
CA ILE A 26 -3.48 1.47 21.40
C ILE A 26 -3.19 -0.01 21.67
N ALA A 27 -3.31 -0.47 22.92
CA ALA A 27 -3.03 -1.86 23.25
C ALA A 27 -3.95 -2.86 22.50
N PRO A 28 -5.28 -2.65 22.42
CA PRO A 28 -6.16 -3.49 21.59
C PRO A 28 -5.85 -3.41 20.09
N LEU A 29 -5.53 -2.23 19.57
CA LEU A 29 -5.10 -2.05 18.17
C LEU A 29 -3.87 -2.91 17.85
N LEU A 30 -2.81 -2.79 18.65
CA LEU A 30 -1.58 -3.57 18.47
C LEU A 30 -1.81 -5.08 18.64
N SER A 31 -2.64 -5.47 19.61
CA SER A 31 -3.02 -6.87 19.82
C SER A 31 -3.77 -7.44 18.61
N ARG A 32 -4.65 -6.65 17.97
CA ARG A 32 -5.41 -7.06 16.78
C ARG A 32 -4.52 -7.22 15.54
N ILE A 33 -3.44 -6.45 15.44
CA ILE A 33 -2.41 -6.61 14.38
C ILE A 33 -1.56 -7.87 14.62
N GLY A 34 -1.47 -8.35 15.86
CA GLY A 34 -0.71 -9.55 16.24
C GLY A 34 0.54 -9.28 17.05
N TYR A 35 0.75 -8.04 17.53
CA TYR A 35 1.82 -7.75 18.47
C TYR A 35 1.54 -8.37 19.84
N SER A 36 2.59 -8.94 20.44
CA SER A 36 2.54 -9.53 21.78
C SER A 36 3.75 -9.07 22.61
N HIS A 37 3.77 -9.42 23.90
CA HIS A 37 4.93 -9.21 24.77
C HIS A 37 6.11 -10.15 24.44
N LYS A 38 5.89 -11.19 23.63
CA LYS A 38 6.88 -12.21 23.20
C LYS A 38 6.67 -12.56 21.73
N GLY A 39 7.67 -13.24 21.14
CA GLY A 39 7.64 -13.69 19.74
C GLY A 39 8.36 -12.74 18.80
N GLU A 40 8.21 -12.97 17.50
CA GLU A 40 8.85 -12.15 16.46
C GLU A 40 8.24 -10.75 16.37
N MET A 41 6.90 -10.65 16.41
CA MET A 41 6.15 -9.39 16.48
C MET A 41 5.94 -9.01 17.95
N ARG A 42 6.89 -8.25 18.49
CA ARG A 42 6.92 -7.91 19.91
C ARG A 42 6.66 -6.43 20.13
N VAL A 43 5.91 -6.10 21.18
CA VAL A 43 5.79 -4.73 21.69
C VAL A 43 6.50 -4.61 23.03
N ALA A 44 7.34 -3.60 23.21
CA ALA A 44 7.85 -3.17 24.52
C ALA A 44 7.12 -1.91 24.95
N ARG A 45 6.64 -1.89 26.20
CA ARG A 45 6.07 -0.69 26.80
C ARG A 45 7.12 0.01 27.65
N SER A 46 7.14 1.34 27.62
CA SER A 46 7.92 2.17 28.54
C SER A 46 9.39 1.79 28.68
N LYS A 47 10.05 1.43 27.58
CA LYS A 47 11.49 1.09 27.59
C LYS A 47 12.30 2.38 27.75
N ALA A 48 12.98 2.53 28.88
CA ALA A 48 13.89 3.67 29.10
C ALA A 48 15.02 3.69 28.07
N LEU A 49 15.19 4.84 27.42
CA LEU A 49 16.28 5.14 26.49
C LEU A 49 17.29 6.04 27.18
N SER A 50 18.56 5.65 27.09
CA SER A 50 19.66 6.38 27.71
C SER A 50 20.32 7.31 26.71
N HIS A 51 20.09 8.61 26.86
CA HIS A 51 20.86 9.58 26.08
C HIS A 51 22.26 9.77 26.68
N PRO A 52 23.29 10.03 25.85
CA PRO A 52 24.56 10.52 26.37
C PRO A 52 24.31 11.78 27.21
N PHE A 53 24.84 11.77 28.43
CA PHE A 53 24.55 12.76 29.48
C PHE A 53 24.72 14.20 29.01
N ILE A 54 23.83 15.10 29.46
CA ILE A 54 24.11 16.54 29.37
C ILE A 54 25.06 16.89 30.52
N ARG A 55 26.25 17.38 30.17
CA ARG A 55 27.23 17.82 31.17
C ARG A 55 26.93 19.28 31.55
N VAL A 56 26.38 19.50 32.74
CA VAL A 56 26.20 20.84 33.32
C VAL A 56 27.32 21.06 34.33
N GLY A 57 28.36 21.79 33.93
CA GLY A 57 29.60 21.95 34.71
C GLY A 57 30.41 20.64 34.80
N THR A 58 30.56 20.10 36.01
CA THR A 58 31.25 18.82 36.26
C THR A 58 30.29 17.65 36.50
N ARG A 59 28.97 17.89 36.53
CA ARG A 59 27.97 16.84 36.76
C ARG A 59 27.34 16.39 35.45
N ASN A 60 27.27 15.07 35.29
CA ASN A 60 26.54 14.42 34.20
C ASN A 60 25.08 14.28 34.63
N HIS A 61 24.16 14.88 33.90
CA HIS A 61 22.73 14.68 34.08
C HIS A 61 22.25 13.64 33.06
N PRO A 62 21.84 12.43 33.51
CA PRO A 62 21.24 11.46 32.61
C PRO A 62 19.89 12.00 32.13
N VAL A 63 19.73 12.08 30.82
CA VAL A 63 18.42 12.35 30.21
C VAL A 63 17.85 10.99 29.82
N ILE A 64 16.86 10.54 30.59
CA ILE A 64 16.10 9.33 30.28
C ILE A 64 14.86 9.76 29.55
N SER A 65 14.62 9.15 28.39
CA SER A 65 13.44 9.39 27.58
C SER A 65 12.72 8.04 27.43
N ILE A 66 11.38 8.03 27.52
CA ILE A 66 10.60 6.79 27.64
C ILE A 66 9.47 6.84 26.61
N PRO A 67 9.59 6.17 25.46
CA PRO A 67 8.46 5.99 24.56
C PRO A 67 7.39 5.09 25.21
N ASP A 68 6.13 5.37 24.93
CA ASP A 68 5.02 4.53 25.40
C ASP A 68 5.10 3.12 24.82
N TYR A 69 5.28 3.02 23.49
CA TYR A 69 5.41 1.75 22.79
C TYR A 69 6.58 1.76 21.82
N THR A 70 7.34 0.68 21.83
CA THR A 70 8.29 0.35 20.77
C THR A 70 7.90 -0.99 20.17
N LEU A 71 7.64 -1.00 18.87
CA LEU A 71 7.32 -2.18 18.10
C LEU A 71 8.62 -2.82 17.59
N PHE A 72 8.69 -4.14 17.67
CA PHE A 72 9.82 -4.93 17.24
C PHE A 72 9.38 -6.01 16.25
N PHE A 73 10.25 -6.28 15.29
CA PHE A 73 10.17 -7.46 14.43
C PHE A 73 11.51 -8.19 14.43
N LYS A 74 11.49 -9.50 14.76
CA LYS A 74 12.70 -10.34 14.85
C LYS A 74 13.83 -9.73 15.68
N GLY A 75 13.46 -9.04 16.76
CA GLY A 75 14.39 -8.41 17.69
C GLY A 75 14.82 -6.99 17.34
N ALA A 76 14.58 -6.53 16.10
CA ALA A 76 14.88 -5.16 15.69
C ALA A 76 13.68 -4.22 15.95
N PRO A 77 13.88 -3.03 16.53
CA PRO A 77 12.85 -2.01 16.61
C PRO A 77 12.48 -1.52 15.21
N ILE A 78 11.18 -1.34 14.96
CA ILE A 78 10.66 -0.96 13.64
C ILE A 78 9.79 0.30 13.68
N LEU A 79 9.16 0.61 14.81
CA LEU A 79 8.32 1.79 14.96
C LEU A 79 8.19 2.18 16.44
N VAL A 80 8.13 3.48 16.71
CA VAL A 80 7.76 4.02 18.03
C VAL A 80 6.37 4.63 17.97
N LEU A 81 5.54 4.38 18.98
CA LEU A 81 4.22 4.98 19.11
C LEU A 81 4.11 5.65 20.47
N ASP A 82 3.79 6.95 20.46
CA ASP A 82 3.62 7.80 21.65
C ASP A 82 2.14 8.17 21.83
N ALA A 83 1.64 8.06 23.05
CA ALA A 83 0.26 8.38 23.39
C ALA A 83 0.16 9.81 23.93
N LYS A 84 -1.01 10.42 23.75
CA LYS A 84 -1.40 11.68 24.38
C LYS A 84 -2.81 11.57 24.93
N ALA A 85 -3.21 12.51 25.79
CA ALA A 85 -4.59 12.61 26.22
C ALA A 85 -5.50 13.07 25.06
N PRO A 86 -6.79 12.68 25.02
CA PRO A 86 -7.72 13.08 23.96
C PRO A 86 -7.89 14.57 23.74
N CYS A 87 -7.62 15.39 24.76
CA CYS A 87 -7.69 16.85 24.66
C CYS A 87 -6.43 17.48 24.06
N GLU A 88 -5.34 16.73 23.92
CA GLU A 88 -4.08 17.22 23.37
C GLU A 88 -4.07 17.14 21.84
N ASN A 89 -3.48 18.17 21.23
CA ASN A 89 -3.27 18.21 19.80
C ASN A 89 -1.96 17.50 19.45
N ILE A 90 -2.05 16.31 18.85
CA ILE A 90 -0.87 15.49 18.51
C ILE A 90 0.02 16.10 17.42
N TYR A 91 -0.44 17.14 16.72
CA TYR A 91 0.32 17.87 15.70
C TYR A 91 1.16 19.01 16.28
N LEU A 92 1.12 19.25 17.60
CA LEU A 92 2.00 20.24 18.23
C LEU A 92 3.46 19.84 18.02
N ASP A 93 4.28 20.79 17.56
CA ASP A 93 5.71 20.58 17.26
C ASP A 93 6.44 19.90 18.44
N SER A 94 6.09 20.22 19.69
CA SER A 94 6.69 19.60 20.87
C SER A 94 6.41 18.10 20.99
N HIS A 95 5.21 17.64 20.64
CA HIS A 95 4.86 16.22 20.68
C HIS A 95 5.46 15.46 19.50
N VAL A 96 5.44 16.06 18.31
CA VAL A 96 6.08 15.49 17.11
C VAL A 96 7.58 15.34 17.33
N GLN A 97 8.24 16.39 17.85
CA GLN A 97 9.68 16.35 18.20
C GLN A 97 9.99 15.31 19.28
N GLN A 98 9.11 15.15 20.28
CA GLN A 98 9.27 14.12 21.29
C GLN A 98 9.26 12.72 20.67
N ALA A 99 8.23 12.37 19.90
CA ALA A 99 8.12 11.06 19.25
C ALA A 99 9.24 10.81 18.22
N TYR A 100 9.59 11.83 17.44
CA TYR A 100 10.74 11.81 16.52
C TYR A 100 12.05 11.51 17.25
N SER A 101 12.29 12.16 18.39
CA SER A 101 13.52 11.96 19.18
C SER A 101 13.70 10.52 19.65
N TYR A 102 12.59 9.81 19.94
CA TYR A 102 12.63 8.39 20.24
C TYR A 102 12.98 7.55 19.02
N ALA A 103 12.38 7.85 17.86
CA ALA A 103 12.58 7.11 16.62
C ALA A 103 14.04 7.11 16.17
N ILE A 104 14.69 8.29 16.20
CA ILE A 104 16.09 8.44 15.79
C ILE A 104 17.10 8.06 16.90
N HIS A 105 16.63 7.70 18.10
CA HIS A 105 17.50 7.37 19.23
C HIS A 105 18.45 6.22 18.86
N PRO A 106 19.75 6.25 19.26
CA PRO A 106 20.71 5.20 18.91
C PRO A 106 20.31 3.77 19.28
N GLU A 107 19.49 3.60 20.32
CA GLU A 107 18.96 2.30 20.76
C GLU A 107 17.69 1.85 19.99
N ILE A 108 17.09 2.74 19.20
CA ILE A 108 15.85 2.50 18.45
C ILE A 108 16.14 2.55 16.94
N ARG A 109 16.51 3.71 16.37
CA ARG A 109 16.83 3.87 14.94
C ARG A 109 15.78 3.28 13.99
N CYS A 110 14.52 3.66 14.18
CA CYS A 110 13.46 3.34 13.22
C CYS A 110 13.18 4.51 12.28
N HIS A 111 12.71 4.21 11.07
CA HIS A 111 12.39 5.22 10.06
C HIS A 111 11.00 5.84 10.24
N GLU A 112 10.16 5.24 11.09
CA GLU A 112 8.78 5.68 11.27
C GLU A 112 8.39 5.75 12.74
N PHE A 113 7.47 6.67 13.03
CA PHE A 113 6.87 6.82 14.34
C PHE A 113 5.41 7.25 14.23
N ALA A 114 4.66 7.10 15.32
CA ALA A 114 3.26 7.44 15.37
C ALA A 114 2.89 8.17 16.67
N LEU A 115 1.88 9.03 16.59
CA LEU A 115 1.27 9.69 17.72
C LEU A 115 -0.22 9.38 17.75
N CYS A 116 -0.78 9.10 18.93
CA CYS A 116 -2.21 8.84 19.09
C CYS A 116 -2.75 9.49 20.36
N ASN A 117 -3.81 10.28 20.23
CA ASN A 117 -4.56 10.83 21.38
C ASN A 117 -5.88 10.08 21.64
N GLY A 118 -6.11 8.96 20.94
CA GLY A 118 -7.35 8.21 21.00
C GLY A 118 -8.49 8.76 20.14
N ARG A 119 -8.43 10.01 19.70
CA ARG A 119 -9.36 10.56 18.68
C ARG A 119 -8.87 10.32 17.28
N GLU A 120 -7.56 10.28 17.10
CA GLU A 120 -6.89 10.02 15.84
C GLU A 120 -5.52 9.41 16.10
N ILE A 121 -4.96 8.80 15.06
CA ILE A 121 -3.58 8.35 15.00
C ILE A 121 -2.92 8.93 13.75
N ALA A 122 -1.75 9.52 13.93
CA ALA A 122 -0.94 10.11 12.86
C ALA A 122 0.39 9.37 12.75
N PHE A 123 0.75 8.97 11.53
CA PHE A 123 1.98 8.25 11.20
C PHE A 123 2.96 9.18 10.48
N TYR A 124 4.24 9.10 10.83
CA TYR A 124 5.29 9.96 10.33
C TYR A 124 6.49 9.13 9.86
N ASP A 125 7.20 9.68 8.89
CA ASP A 125 8.52 9.21 8.44
C ASP A 125 9.57 10.20 8.96
N ILE A 126 10.73 9.73 9.39
CA ILE A 126 11.76 10.60 9.97
C ILE A 126 12.31 11.65 8.98
N ASP A 127 12.19 11.39 7.67
CA ASP A 127 12.66 12.30 6.63
C ASP A 127 11.59 13.33 6.22
N HIS A 128 10.38 13.24 6.78
CA HIS A 128 9.24 14.09 6.41
C HIS A 128 8.60 14.76 7.64
N ARG A 129 8.29 16.06 7.52
CA ARG A 129 7.67 16.82 8.62
C ARG A 129 6.18 16.50 8.77
N ASP A 130 5.48 16.35 7.65
CA ASP A 130 4.04 16.13 7.62
C ASP A 130 3.70 14.65 7.82
N PRO A 131 2.54 14.33 8.42
CA PRO A 131 2.13 12.95 8.59
C PRO A 131 1.91 12.26 7.23
N ILE A 132 2.45 11.04 7.10
CA ILE A 132 2.23 10.17 5.94
C ILE A 132 0.75 9.77 5.84
N SER A 133 0.10 9.57 6.98
CA SER A 133 -1.28 9.14 7.07
C SER A 133 -1.87 9.51 8.42
N VAL A 134 -3.16 9.85 8.41
CA VAL A 134 -3.97 10.16 9.59
C VAL A 134 -5.26 9.36 9.50
N VAL A 135 -5.63 8.70 10.60
CA VAL A 135 -6.89 7.97 10.71
C VAL A 135 -7.63 8.45 11.95
N SER A 136 -8.89 8.85 11.78
CA SER A 136 -9.76 9.21 12.90
C SER A 136 -10.31 7.96 13.59
N PHE A 137 -10.53 7.99 14.89
CA PHE A 137 -11.06 6.86 15.67
C PHE A 137 -12.39 6.34 15.12
N SER A 138 -13.28 7.25 14.69
CA SER A 138 -14.56 6.90 14.04
C SER A 138 -14.38 6.09 12.75
N GLU A 139 -13.22 6.20 12.11
CA GLU A 139 -12.89 5.54 10.85
C GLU A 139 -12.02 4.29 11.06
N PHE A 140 -11.64 3.91 12.29
CA PHE A 140 -10.71 2.79 12.53
C PHE A 140 -11.23 1.46 11.96
N GLY A 141 -12.55 1.25 11.96
CA GLY A 141 -13.18 0.07 11.37
C GLY A 141 -13.07 0.07 9.85
N GLU A 142 -13.47 1.17 9.22
CA GLU A 142 -13.47 1.35 7.76
C GLU A 142 -12.05 1.38 7.18
N LYS A 143 -11.16 2.15 7.80
CA LYS A 143 -9.76 2.34 7.42
C LYS A 143 -8.83 1.33 8.12
N TRP A 144 -9.34 0.17 8.50
CA TRP A 144 -8.55 -0.87 9.17
C TRP A 144 -7.31 -1.25 8.35
N GLU A 145 -7.46 -1.38 7.03
CA GLU A 145 -6.33 -1.72 6.15
C GLU A 145 -5.25 -0.63 6.10
N VAL A 146 -5.62 0.65 6.26
CA VAL A 146 -4.64 1.74 6.39
C VAL A 146 -3.85 1.60 7.70
N LEU A 147 -4.54 1.37 8.82
CA LEU A 147 -3.89 1.13 10.11
C LEU A 147 -2.94 -0.08 10.05
N ARG A 148 -3.40 -1.19 9.47
CA ARG A 148 -2.59 -2.40 9.27
C ARG A 148 -1.37 -2.12 8.40
N LYS A 149 -1.50 -1.34 7.32
CA LYS A 149 -0.40 -0.93 6.45
C LYS A 149 0.67 -0.08 7.15
N HIS A 150 0.32 0.69 8.16
CA HIS A 150 1.28 1.53 8.88
C HIS A 150 1.86 0.89 10.14
N LEU A 151 1.23 -0.17 10.65
CA LEU A 151 1.67 -0.83 11.88
C LEU A 151 2.24 -2.23 11.65
N SER A 152 2.02 -2.87 10.50
CA SER A 152 2.57 -4.22 10.25
C SER A 152 4.03 -4.19 9.77
N PRO A 153 4.88 -5.12 10.25
CA PRO A 153 6.29 -5.18 9.85
C PRO A 153 6.52 -5.27 8.35
N GLU A 154 5.64 -5.96 7.62
CA GLU A 154 5.76 -6.17 6.18
C GLU A 154 5.76 -4.87 5.36
N TYR A 155 5.10 -3.83 5.86
CA TYR A 155 5.02 -2.52 5.20
C TYR A 155 6.01 -1.53 5.81
N ILE A 156 6.25 -1.58 7.12
CA ILE A 156 7.24 -0.71 7.77
C ILE A 156 8.65 -1.01 7.25
N LEU A 157 9.00 -2.29 7.10
CA LEU A 157 10.32 -2.69 6.59
C LEU A 157 10.46 -2.53 5.08
N LYS A 158 9.33 -2.41 4.36
CA LYS A 158 9.29 -2.21 2.90
C LYS A 158 8.22 -1.16 2.54
N PRO A 159 8.46 0.14 2.83
CA PRO A 159 7.44 1.20 2.68
C PRO A 159 6.84 1.30 1.27
N ALA A 160 7.62 0.93 0.24
CA ALA A 160 7.16 0.88 -1.14
C ALA A 160 5.88 0.03 -1.33
N ARG A 161 5.69 -1.03 -0.53
CA ARG A 161 4.51 -1.91 -0.58
C ARG A 161 3.21 -1.21 -0.18
N ARG A 162 3.25 -0.09 0.55
CA ARG A 162 2.02 0.65 0.95
C ARG A 162 1.27 1.19 -0.26
N ARG A 163 2.01 1.55 -1.32
CA ARG A 163 1.49 2.09 -2.58
C ARG A 163 0.82 1.03 -3.46
N PHE A 164 1.00 -0.25 -3.18
CA PHE A 164 0.37 -1.30 -3.96
C PHE A 164 -1.13 -1.37 -3.63
N ALA A 165 -1.93 -1.33 -4.70
CA ALA A 165 -3.34 -1.67 -4.63
C ALA A 165 -3.46 -3.17 -4.27
N PRO A 166 -4.49 -3.58 -3.52
CA PRO A 166 -4.76 -4.99 -3.28
C PRO A 166 -4.96 -5.74 -4.61
N ASP A 167 -4.60 -7.02 -4.63
CA ASP A 167 -4.80 -7.87 -5.81
C ASP A 167 -6.27 -8.25 -5.96
N TYR A 168 -6.83 -8.03 -7.16
CA TYR A 168 -8.23 -8.28 -7.43
C TYR A 168 -8.56 -9.78 -7.44
N GLY A 169 -7.71 -10.64 -8.00
CA GLY A 169 -7.97 -12.08 -8.03
C GLY A 169 -7.99 -12.70 -6.63
N LEU A 170 -7.11 -12.26 -5.73
CA LEU A 170 -7.18 -12.64 -4.31
C LEU A 170 -8.48 -12.21 -3.65
N ALA A 171 -8.99 -11.00 -3.96
CA ALA A 171 -10.28 -10.56 -3.45
C ALA A 171 -11.41 -11.49 -3.92
N LEU A 172 -11.39 -11.95 -5.18
CA LEU A 172 -12.36 -12.91 -5.71
C LEU A 172 -12.27 -14.29 -5.01
N HIS A 173 -11.06 -14.79 -4.75
CA HIS A 173 -10.85 -16.00 -3.95
C HIS A 173 -11.46 -15.86 -2.54
N LEU A 174 -11.25 -14.71 -1.89
CA LEU A 174 -11.79 -14.44 -0.55
C LEU A 174 -13.33 -14.32 -0.54
N LEU A 175 -13.93 -13.89 -1.66
CA LEU A 175 -15.38 -13.89 -1.86
C LEU A 175 -15.95 -15.29 -2.13
N GLY A 176 -15.09 -16.30 -2.30
CA GLY A 176 -15.50 -17.66 -2.59
C GLY A 176 -15.90 -17.88 -4.05
N ILE A 177 -15.42 -17.05 -4.98
CA ILE A 177 -15.59 -17.31 -6.41
C ILE A 177 -14.74 -18.51 -6.79
N GLU A 178 -15.39 -19.54 -7.33
CA GLU A 178 -14.70 -20.74 -7.77
C GLU A 178 -13.82 -20.42 -8.99
N ALA A 179 -12.65 -21.07 -9.08
CA ALA A 179 -11.70 -20.84 -10.17
C ALA A 179 -12.30 -21.03 -11.57
N SER A 180 -13.32 -21.90 -11.72
CA SER A 180 -14.03 -22.14 -12.99
C SER A 180 -15.19 -21.17 -13.26
N SER A 181 -15.38 -20.14 -12.42
CA SER A 181 -16.46 -19.19 -12.62
C SER A 181 -16.18 -18.28 -13.81
N ASP A 182 -17.13 -18.16 -14.71
CA ASP A 182 -17.06 -17.22 -15.83
C ASP A 182 -17.17 -15.77 -15.33
N LEU A 183 -16.15 -14.97 -15.65
CA LEU A 183 -16.10 -13.55 -15.38
C LEU A 183 -16.07 -12.79 -16.70
N TYR A 184 -17.00 -11.86 -16.85
CA TYR A 184 -17.08 -10.97 -18.02
C TYR A 184 -16.67 -9.57 -17.62
N MET A 185 -15.49 -9.15 -18.10
CA MET A 185 -14.87 -7.88 -17.77
C MET A 185 -15.03 -6.91 -18.94
N LEU A 186 -16.09 -6.11 -18.90
CA LEU A 186 -16.46 -5.19 -19.98
C LEU A 186 -15.77 -3.84 -19.83
N GLY A 187 -15.28 -3.28 -20.94
CA GLY A 187 -14.64 -1.96 -20.95
C GLY A 187 -13.32 -1.92 -20.17
N THR A 188 -12.63 -3.05 -20.06
CA THR A 188 -11.39 -3.17 -19.28
C THR A 188 -10.24 -2.47 -20.01
N ARG A 189 -9.64 -1.46 -19.37
CA ARG A 189 -8.48 -0.74 -19.93
C ARG A 189 -7.19 -1.31 -19.37
N LEU A 190 -6.58 -2.19 -20.15
CA LEU A 190 -5.28 -2.75 -19.83
C LEU A 190 -4.18 -1.72 -20.11
N ASN A 191 -3.16 -1.66 -19.25
CA ASN A 191 -2.12 -0.63 -19.31
C ASN A 191 -0.74 -1.22 -19.63
N LEU A 192 -0.12 -1.91 -18.66
CA LEU A 192 1.20 -2.47 -18.83
C LEU A 192 1.07 -3.92 -19.28
N TYR A 193 1.64 -4.22 -20.44
CA TYR A 193 1.71 -5.54 -21.05
C TYR A 193 3.14 -6.06 -20.93
N ALA A 194 3.28 -7.33 -20.59
CA ALA A 194 4.58 -8.00 -20.50
C ALA A 194 4.49 -9.42 -21.05
N ARG A 195 5.55 -9.85 -21.74
CA ARG A 195 5.76 -11.26 -22.07
C ARG A 195 6.39 -11.96 -20.88
N ILE A 196 5.75 -13.01 -20.38
CA ILE A 196 6.26 -13.81 -19.28
C ILE A 196 7.18 -14.91 -19.82
N ASP A 197 6.73 -15.62 -20.86
CA ASP A 197 7.49 -16.69 -21.52
C ASP A 197 7.10 -16.84 -22.99
N GLU A 198 7.33 -18.01 -23.61
CA GLU A 198 7.00 -18.28 -25.02
C GLU A 198 5.51 -18.50 -25.31
N HIS A 199 4.70 -18.65 -24.28
CA HIS A 199 3.28 -18.98 -24.38
C HIS A 199 2.39 -17.93 -23.73
N LEU A 200 2.89 -17.22 -22.72
CA LEU A 200 2.12 -16.35 -21.85
C LEU A 200 2.48 -14.87 -21.99
N PHE A 201 1.46 -14.06 -22.19
CA PHE A 201 1.46 -12.64 -21.90
C PHE A 201 0.67 -12.36 -20.63
N THR A 202 1.05 -11.30 -19.93
CA THR A 202 0.25 -10.72 -18.85
C THR A 202 0.02 -9.24 -19.12
N ALA A 203 -1.11 -8.71 -18.67
CA ALA A 203 -1.38 -7.29 -18.66
C ALA A 203 -2.05 -6.85 -17.36
N SER A 204 -1.77 -5.62 -16.92
CA SER A 204 -2.37 -5.07 -15.71
C SER A 204 -3.45 -4.04 -16.00
N ALA A 205 -4.47 -4.00 -15.14
CA ALA A 205 -5.44 -2.90 -15.06
C ALA A 205 -5.77 -2.57 -13.61
N ASN A 206 -6.19 -1.33 -13.37
CA ASN A 206 -6.81 -0.96 -12.12
C ASN A 206 -8.31 -1.25 -12.21
N VAL A 207 -8.85 -1.90 -11.18
CA VAL A 207 -10.27 -2.26 -11.09
C VAL A 207 -10.81 -1.71 -9.78
N GLU A 208 -11.92 -0.99 -9.83
CA GLU A 208 -12.62 -0.60 -8.61
C GLU A 208 -13.53 -1.76 -8.18
N HIS A 209 -13.35 -2.23 -6.95
CA HIS A 209 -14.18 -3.28 -6.36
C HIS A 209 -14.52 -2.92 -4.93
N ALA A 210 -15.81 -2.92 -4.60
CA ALA A 210 -16.32 -2.53 -3.27
C ALA A 210 -15.79 -1.16 -2.79
N SER A 211 -15.72 -0.17 -3.70
CA SER A 211 -15.16 1.18 -3.45
C SER A 211 -13.67 1.20 -3.09
N VAL A 212 -12.95 0.09 -3.31
CA VAL A 212 -11.50 -0.02 -3.11
C VAL A 212 -10.83 -0.23 -4.46
N PRO A 213 -9.83 0.59 -4.83
CA PRO A 213 -9.05 0.35 -6.03
C PRO A 213 -8.18 -0.89 -5.84
N HIS A 214 -8.30 -1.84 -6.75
CA HIS A 214 -7.49 -3.05 -6.85
C HIS A 214 -6.63 -3.01 -8.11
N MET A 215 -5.56 -3.78 -8.11
CA MET A 215 -4.83 -4.13 -9.33
C MET A 215 -5.27 -5.53 -9.76
N ALA A 216 -5.62 -5.68 -11.03
CA ALA A 216 -5.88 -6.97 -11.66
C ALA A 216 -4.79 -7.28 -12.68
N SER A 217 -4.27 -8.49 -12.67
CA SER A 217 -3.47 -9.05 -13.76
C SER A 217 -4.33 -9.95 -14.64
N PHE A 218 -4.10 -9.89 -15.95
CA PHE A 218 -4.81 -10.65 -16.96
C PHE A 218 -3.80 -11.44 -17.77
N ASP A 219 -3.90 -12.75 -17.68
CA ASP A 219 -3.00 -13.69 -18.32
C ASP A 219 -3.66 -14.23 -19.58
N PHE A 220 -2.97 -14.14 -20.71
CA PHE A 220 -3.50 -14.57 -22.00
C PHE A 220 -2.42 -15.15 -22.91
N THR A 221 -2.86 -16.01 -23.82
CA THR A 221 -1.95 -16.71 -24.73
C THR A 221 -1.45 -15.79 -25.83
N HIS A 222 -0.30 -16.13 -26.43
CA HIS A 222 0.27 -15.35 -27.53
C HIS A 222 -0.69 -15.18 -28.73
N SER A 223 -1.51 -16.20 -29.01
CA SER A 223 -2.50 -16.14 -30.10
C SER A 223 -3.56 -15.06 -29.89
N MET A 224 -3.81 -14.63 -28.65
CA MET A 224 -4.78 -13.58 -28.36
C MET A 224 -4.24 -12.18 -28.62
N LEU A 225 -2.92 -12.01 -28.77
CA LEU A 225 -2.31 -10.68 -28.94
C LEU A 225 -2.86 -9.95 -30.19
N GLU A 226 -3.08 -10.68 -31.29
CA GLU A 226 -3.62 -10.09 -32.52
C GLU A 226 -5.03 -9.51 -32.30
N LEU A 227 -5.87 -10.19 -31.52
CA LEU A 227 -7.20 -9.69 -31.15
C LEU A 227 -7.12 -8.50 -30.20
N VAL A 228 -6.22 -8.56 -29.20
CA VAL A 228 -5.98 -7.47 -28.24
C VAL A 228 -5.66 -6.17 -28.97
N ILE A 229 -4.75 -6.20 -29.96
CA ILE A 229 -4.29 -5.00 -30.67
C ILE A 229 -5.06 -4.71 -31.97
N SER A 230 -6.09 -5.48 -32.30
CA SER A 230 -6.85 -5.36 -33.55
C SER A 230 -7.52 -3.99 -33.74
N CYS A 231 -7.76 -3.26 -32.65
CA CYS A 231 -8.30 -1.90 -32.69
C CYS A 231 -7.29 -0.83 -33.12
N LEU A 232 -5.99 -1.13 -33.07
CA LEU A 232 -4.94 -0.16 -33.36
C LEU A 232 -4.75 0.02 -34.87
N PRO A 233 -4.42 1.24 -35.34
CA PRO A 233 -3.84 1.46 -36.65
C PRO A 233 -2.65 0.53 -36.93
N ALA A 234 -2.51 0.05 -38.17
CA ALA A 234 -1.52 -0.97 -38.54
C ALA A 234 -0.09 -0.65 -38.10
N ASP A 235 0.35 0.60 -38.25
CA ASP A 235 1.68 1.05 -37.84
C ASP A 235 1.89 0.97 -36.31
N LEU A 236 0.84 1.27 -35.54
CA LEU A 236 0.88 1.19 -34.08
C LEU A 236 0.80 -0.26 -33.59
N ALA A 237 -0.03 -1.09 -34.23
CA ALA A 237 -0.11 -2.52 -33.96
C ALA A 237 1.25 -3.20 -34.20
N SER A 238 1.92 -2.86 -35.31
CA SER A 238 3.25 -3.39 -35.64
C SER A 238 4.30 -2.98 -34.61
N GLN A 239 4.31 -1.71 -34.19
CA GLN A 239 5.23 -1.24 -33.14
C GLN A 239 4.96 -1.91 -31.79
N PHE A 240 3.69 -2.05 -31.41
CA PHE A 240 3.28 -2.70 -30.17
C PHE A 240 3.72 -4.17 -30.15
N SER A 241 3.40 -4.92 -31.21
CA SER A 241 3.83 -6.32 -31.36
C SER A 241 5.35 -6.47 -31.39
N GLY A 242 6.04 -5.52 -32.05
CA GLY A 242 7.49 -5.45 -32.07
C GLY A 242 8.11 -5.27 -30.68
N ALA A 243 7.51 -4.42 -29.84
CA ALA A 243 7.94 -4.21 -28.45
C ALA A 243 7.74 -5.45 -27.58
N MET A 244 6.68 -6.23 -27.81
CA MET A 244 6.44 -7.50 -27.13
C MET A 244 7.39 -8.63 -27.58
N SER A 245 8.09 -8.44 -28.70
CA SER A 245 8.98 -9.43 -29.33
C SER A 245 10.47 -9.16 -29.07
N ARG A 246 10.83 -8.04 -28.43
CA ARG A 246 12.22 -7.63 -28.16
C ARG A 246 12.36 -7.18 -26.73
N ALA A 247 13.53 -7.40 -26.12
CA ALA A 247 13.81 -6.92 -24.77
C ALA A 247 13.51 -5.41 -24.65
N PRO A 248 12.79 -4.96 -23.60
CA PRO A 248 12.46 -5.67 -22.36
C PRO A 248 11.19 -6.53 -22.40
N PHE A 249 10.61 -6.79 -23.57
CA PHE A 249 9.39 -7.55 -23.81
C PHE A 249 8.16 -6.96 -23.11
N LYS A 250 8.08 -5.62 -23.10
CA LYS A 250 7.04 -4.85 -22.42
C LYS A 250 6.55 -3.72 -23.31
N ALA A 251 5.25 -3.46 -23.20
CA ALA A 251 4.59 -2.34 -23.85
C ALA A 251 3.59 -1.70 -22.89
N CYS A 252 3.51 -0.39 -22.90
CA CYS A 252 2.51 0.38 -22.17
C CYS A 252 1.50 0.95 -23.17
N ALA A 253 0.24 0.53 -23.04
CA ALA A 253 -0.87 1.05 -23.85
C ALA A 253 -1.31 2.45 -23.41
N GLY A 254 -0.99 2.86 -22.18
CA GLY A 254 -1.43 4.14 -21.62
C GLY A 254 -2.95 4.25 -21.58
N LEU A 255 -3.63 3.15 -21.22
CA LEU A 255 -5.09 2.99 -21.23
C LEU A 255 -5.78 3.22 -22.58
N ALA A 256 -5.03 3.20 -23.69
CA ALA A 256 -5.59 3.43 -25.03
C ALA A 256 -6.22 2.18 -25.65
N ILE A 257 -6.06 1.00 -25.04
CA ILE A 257 -6.69 -0.25 -25.48
C ILE A 257 -7.74 -0.61 -24.44
N GLU A 258 -8.98 -0.67 -24.88
CA GLU A 258 -10.13 -1.08 -24.07
C GLU A 258 -10.67 -2.41 -24.61
N LEU A 259 -10.83 -3.40 -23.73
CA LEU A 259 -11.24 -4.75 -24.10
C LEU A 259 -12.49 -5.20 -23.36
N ASP A 260 -13.29 -6.02 -24.02
CA ASP A 260 -14.26 -6.88 -23.34
C ASP A 260 -13.65 -8.28 -23.26
N LEU A 261 -13.55 -8.82 -22.04
CA LEU A 261 -12.85 -10.08 -21.79
C LEU A 261 -13.79 -11.09 -21.14
N HIS A 262 -13.70 -12.34 -21.58
CA HIS A 262 -14.17 -13.49 -20.82
C HIS A 262 -12.96 -14.15 -20.17
N CYS A 263 -12.99 -14.27 -18.85
CA CYS A 263 -11.90 -14.81 -18.07
C CYS A 263 -12.42 -15.63 -16.88
N HIS A 264 -11.52 -16.34 -16.21
CA HIS A 264 -11.79 -17.01 -14.95
C HIS A 264 -10.65 -16.73 -13.95
N VAL A 265 -10.86 -17.01 -12.67
CA VAL A 265 -9.83 -16.73 -11.64
C VAL A 265 -8.79 -17.84 -11.65
N GLY A 266 -7.53 -17.48 -11.90
CA GLY A 266 -6.40 -18.39 -11.86
C GLY A 266 -5.99 -18.82 -10.45
N GLU A 267 -4.98 -19.67 -10.39
CA GLU A 267 -4.39 -20.12 -9.12
C GLU A 267 -3.67 -18.98 -8.39
N ILE A 268 -3.59 -19.09 -7.06
CA ILE A 268 -2.83 -18.14 -6.25
C ILE A 268 -1.33 -18.39 -6.45
N ILE A 269 -0.66 -17.43 -7.06
CA ILE A 269 0.79 -17.40 -7.22
C ILE A 269 1.38 -16.69 -6.00
N ALA A 270 2.43 -17.26 -5.42
CA ALA A 270 3.20 -16.66 -4.34
C ALA A 270 4.65 -16.51 -4.80
N ASN A 271 5.15 -15.28 -4.85
CA ASN A 271 6.57 -15.00 -5.01
C ASN A 271 7.16 -14.53 -3.66
N ALA A 272 8.46 -14.24 -3.62
CA ALA A 272 9.14 -13.83 -2.39
C ALA A 272 8.59 -12.51 -1.80
N GLU A 273 7.90 -11.71 -2.61
CA GLU A 273 7.45 -10.37 -2.28
C GLU A 273 5.93 -10.28 -2.06
N GLU A 274 5.13 -11.05 -2.77
CA GLU A 274 3.67 -10.92 -2.79
C GLU A 274 2.95 -12.21 -3.15
N ARG A 275 1.65 -12.22 -2.88
CA ARG A 275 0.70 -13.21 -3.39
C ARG A 275 -0.29 -12.48 -4.29
N PHE A 276 -0.64 -13.10 -5.40
CA PHE A 276 -1.63 -12.56 -6.34
C PHE A 276 -2.30 -13.73 -7.07
N ALA A 277 -3.45 -13.49 -7.69
CA ALA A 277 -4.11 -14.45 -8.56
C ALA A 277 -4.48 -13.76 -9.89
N PRO A 278 -3.88 -14.17 -11.03
CA PRO A 278 -4.24 -13.59 -12.31
C PRO A 278 -5.65 -14.02 -12.75
N LEU A 279 -6.31 -13.18 -13.53
CA LEU A 279 -7.48 -13.56 -14.31
C LEU A 279 -7.01 -14.19 -15.62
N ILE A 280 -7.34 -15.45 -15.85
CA ILE A 280 -6.98 -16.17 -17.06
C ILE A 280 -8.00 -15.83 -18.14
N VAL A 281 -7.56 -15.15 -19.19
CA VAL A 281 -8.42 -14.77 -20.31
C VAL A 281 -8.63 -15.99 -21.21
N GLU A 282 -9.89 -16.35 -21.39
CA GLU A 282 -10.33 -17.40 -22.30
C GLU A 282 -10.66 -16.83 -23.68
N GLU A 283 -11.25 -15.63 -23.72
CA GLU A 283 -11.64 -14.98 -24.96
C GLU A 283 -11.56 -13.45 -24.87
N VAL A 284 -11.10 -12.84 -25.97
CA VAL A 284 -11.19 -11.39 -26.21
C VAL A 284 -12.44 -11.13 -27.05
N LEU A 285 -13.51 -10.67 -26.41
CA LEU A 285 -14.83 -10.47 -27.02
C LEU A 285 -14.88 -9.22 -27.89
N ALA A 286 -14.15 -8.17 -27.50
CA ALA A 286 -14.04 -6.94 -28.27
C ALA A 286 -12.73 -6.20 -27.95
N SER A 287 -12.26 -5.41 -28.91
CA SER A 287 -11.11 -4.52 -28.76
C SER A 287 -11.43 -3.14 -29.35
N ARG A 288 -11.16 -2.07 -28.58
CA ARG A 288 -11.47 -0.68 -28.93
C ARG A 288 -10.29 0.24 -28.65
N PHE A 289 -10.03 1.17 -29.56
CA PHE A 289 -8.94 2.14 -29.46
C PHE A 289 -9.43 3.48 -28.91
N ILE A 290 -8.82 3.92 -27.81
CA ILE A 290 -9.13 5.16 -27.08
C ILE A 290 -7.89 6.09 -27.11
N PRO A 291 -7.73 6.94 -28.13
CA PRO A 291 -6.50 7.73 -28.32
C PRO A 291 -6.26 8.82 -27.27
N ASP A 292 -7.29 9.23 -26.51
CA ASP A 292 -7.10 10.14 -25.39
C ASP A 292 -7.94 9.72 -24.19
N PRO A 293 -7.42 8.82 -23.34
CA PRO A 293 -8.18 8.30 -22.20
C PRO A 293 -8.25 9.28 -21.02
N GLY A 294 -7.72 10.51 -21.14
CA GLY A 294 -7.81 11.54 -20.09
C GLY A 294 -6.85 11.37 -18.91
N LEU A 295 -5.76 10.62 -19.09
CA LEU A 295 -4.73 10.43 -18.06
C LEU A 295 -3.91 11.70 -17.82
N ALA A 296 -3.83 12.13 -16.56
CA ALA A 296 -2.90 13.15 -16.09
C ALA A 296 -1.45 12.62 -16.10
N GLU A 297 -0.50 13.45 -16.54
CA GLU A 297 0.93 13.20 -16.35
C GLU A 297 1.35 13.59 -14.91
N PRO A 298 2.35 12.92 -14.30
CA PRO A 298 3.34 12.01 -14.91
C PRO A 298 2.91 10.53 -14.96
N ASP A 299 3.42 9.80 -15.97
CA ASP A 299 3.40 8.33 -15.97
C ASP A 299 4.60 7.79 -15.18
N ASP A 300 4.41 6.74 -14.38
CA ASP A 300 5.45 6.06 -13.60
C ASP A 300 6.12 4.93 -14.40
N ILE A 301 5.89 4.91 -15.72
CA ILE A 301 6.36 3.89 -16.63
C ILE A 301 7.82 4.20 -17.02
N PRO A 302 8.77 3.26 -16.82
CA PRO A 302 10.15 3.42 -17.25
C PRO A 302 10.30 3.82 -18.73
N ASP A 303 11.34 4.62 -19.03
CA ASP A 303 11.56 5.15 -20.39
C ASP A 303 12.02 4.11 -21.41
N ASP A 304 12.54 2.97 -20.95
CA ASP A 304 12.93 1.82 -21.79
C ASP A 304 11.73 0.97 -22.23
N ILE A 305 10.54 1.20 -21.68
CA ILE A 305 9.31 0.53 -22.09
C ILE A 305 8.68 1.29 -23.26
N PHE A 306 8.24 0.56 -24.30
CA PHE A 306 7.50 1.14 -25.41
C PHE A 306 6.20 1.78 -24.91
N LYS A 307 5.98 3.06 -25.22
CA LYS A 307 4.77 3.81 -24.81
C LYS A 307 3.91 4.12 -26.03
N LEU A 308 2.76 3.45 -26.15
CA LEU A 308 1.84 3.62 -27.28
C LEU A 308 1.40 5.08 -27.45
N ARG A 309 1.11 5.80 -26.35
CA ARG A 309 0.75 7.23 -26.38
C ARG A 309 1.81 8.11 -27.03
N LYS A 310 3.10 7.82 -26.80
CA LYS A 310 4.18 8.58 -27.42
C LYS A 310 4.17 8.36 -28.93
N ALA A 311 4.00 7.12 -29.38
CA ALA A 311 4.04 6.74 -30.79
C ALA A 311 3.00 7.45 -31.66
N TYR A 312 1.77 7.67 -31.17
CA TYR A 312 0.73 8.38 -31.95
C TYR A 312 0.61 9.87 -31.64
N LYS A 313 1.09 10.37 -30.49
CA LYS A 313 1.24 11.83 -30.28
C LYS A 313 2.33 12.42 -31.18
N THR A 314 3.38 11.67 -31.49
CA THR A 314 4.41 12.06 -32.47
C THR A 314 3.99 11.81 -33.92
N GLY A 315 2.87 11.10 -34.14
CA GLY A 315 2.32 10.77 -35.45
C GLY A 315 1.24 11.74 -35.96
N GLY A 316 0.88 12.77 -35.18
CA GLY A 316 0.02 13.87 -35.62
C GLY A 316 0.84 14.95 -36.34
N CYS A 317 0.49 15.20 -37.62
CA CYS A 317 1.08 16.08 -38.65
C CYS A 317 1.81 17.40 -38.25
N PRO A 318 2.66 17.95 -39.14
CA PRO A 318 3.20 19.32 -39.04
C PRO A 318 2.15 20.43 -38.89
#